data_AF-A0A2M7TG03-F1
#
_entry.id   AF-A0A2M7TG03-F1
#
_cell.length_a   1.000
_cell.length_b   1.000
_cell.length_c   1.000
_cell.angle_alpha   90.00
_cell.angle_beta   90.00
_cell.angle_gamma   90.00
#
_symmetry.space_group_name_H-M   'P 1'
#
loop_
_entity.id
_entity.type
_entity.pdbx_description
1 polymer ?
#
loop_
_entity_poly.entity_id
_entity_poly.type
_entity_poly.pdbx_seq_one_letter_code
_entity_poly.pdbx_strand_id
1 'polypeptide(L)'
;MRKSLTYSTYKTSGFTLIELLVVIAVLGILAAVVLVAIDPGQRIKEARDAQRKQDLGTIAQAVETYFTLTKGSLPRGTNGPYVISGGSYYTDYSFQDSFLDEIISQSVAKVVPHDPLEKTGDAVNGGNPYYIYYENMRVKPSGGVGLEYAAGSYVLYAHLENRSDAACLKATDGVTTYAPSNPNMAKFCYYLIQSGERVLQWNP
;
A
#
# COMPACT_ATOMS: atom_id res chain seq x y z
N MET A 1 5.36 83.02 -5.32
CA MET A 1 5.60 82.11 -4.18
C MET A 1 6.02 80.74 -4.72
N ARG A 2 7.30 80.35 -4.60
CA ARG A 2 7.79 79.00 -4.96
C ARG A 2 7.93 78.17 -3.67
N LYS A 3 7.13 77.11 -3.50
CA LYS A 3 7.30 76.15 -2.41
C LYS A 3 8.45 75.20 -2.76
N SER A 4 9.48 75.19 -1.95
CA SER A 4 10.58 74.22 -2.00
C SER A 4 10.08 72.87 -1.47
N LEU A 5 10.22 71.81 -2.27
CA LEU A 5 9.91 70.43 -1.87
C LEU A 5 11.23 69.73 -1.51
N THR A 6 11.45 69.46 -0.23
CA THR A 6 12.60 68.70 0.27
C THR A 6 12.31 67.20 0.19
N TYR A 7 13.07 66.48 -0.63
CA TYR A 7 12.98 65.02 -0.74
C TYR A 7 13.85 64.36 0.33
N SER A 8 13.27 63.53 1.18
CA SER A 8 14.00 62.72 2.16
C SER A 8 14.67 61.53 1.45
N THR A 9 15.99 61.54 1.35
CA THR A 9 16.78 60.43 0.81
C THR A 9 16.93 59.34 1.87
N TYR A 10 16.08 58.32 1.81
CA TYR A 10 16.27 57.09 2.58
C TYR A 10 17.52 56.36 2.06
N LYS A 11 18.54 56.22 2.92
CA LYS A 11 19.73 55.41 2.64
C LYS A 11 19.28 53.95 2.49
N THR A 12 19.32 53.41 1.29
CA THR A 12 19.23 51.97 1.05
C THR A 12 20.53 51.31 1.52
N SER A 13 20.52 50.67 2.68
CA SER A 13 21.60 49.80 3.13
C SER A 13 21.60 48.52 2.29
N GLY A 14 22.69 48.30 1.53
CA GLY A 14 22.91 47.04 0.80
C GLY A 14 23.49 45.96 1.72
N PHE A 15 23.21 44.71 1.38
CA PHE A 15 23.83 43.55 2.03
C PHE A 15 25.34 43.53 1.81
N THR A 16 26.10 43.16 2.83
CA THR A 16 27.54 42.96 2.73
C THR A 16 27.86 41.55 2.22
N LEU A 17 29.03 41.40 1.57
CA LEU A 17 29.52 40.10 1.11
C LEU A 17 29.71 39.10 2.27
N ILE A 18 30.10 39.60 3.45
CA ILE A 18 30.30 38.76 4.64
C ILE A 18 28.96 38.24 5.18
N GLU A 19 27.89 39.04 5.14
CA GLU A 19 26.56 38.59 5.55
C GLU A 19 26.06 37.46 4.64
N LEU A 20 26.25 37.59 3.32
CA LEU A 20 25.86 36.51 2.41
C LEU A 20 26.69 35.24 2.62
N LEU A 21 27.99 35.38 2.90
CA LEU A 21 28.89 34.25 3.16
C LEU A 21 28.50 33.47 4.42
N VAL A 22 28.19 34.18 5.51
CA VAL A 22 27.74 33.54 6.76
C VAL A 22 26.40 32.84 6.55
N VAL A 23 25.48 33.42 5.77
CA VAL A 23 24.17 32.81 5.50
C VAL A 23 24.33 31.48 4.75
N ILE A 24 25.12 31.44 3.67
CA ILE A 24 25.31 30.17 2.94
C ILE A 24 26.05 29.12 3.78
N ALA A 25 26.96 29.55 4.67
CA ALA A 25 27.63 28.64 5.61
C ALA A 25 26.64 28.04 6.61
N VAL A 26 25.76 28.85 7.21
CA VAL A 26 24.71 28.37 8.11
C VAL A 26 23.70 27.48 7.38
N LEU A 27 23.28 27.85 6.18
CA LEU A 27 22.38 27.02 5.35
C LEU A 27 23.00 25.66 5.03
N GLY A 28 24.30 25.62 4.74
CA GLY A 28 25.04 24.36 4.52
C GLY A 28 25.02 23.45 5.74
N ILE A 29 25.27 23.99 6.94
CA ILE A 29 25.23 23.22 8.20
C ILE A 29 23.82 22.68 8.47
N LEU A 30 22.80 23.53 8.36
CA LEU A 30 21.42 23.12 8.60
C LEU A 30 20.96 22.04 7.60
N ALA A 31 21.32 22.18 6.32
CA ALA A 31 21.00 21.17 5.31
C ALA A 31 21.65 19.81 5.62
N ALA A 32 22.91 19.80 6.06
CA ALA A 32 23.61 18.56 6.44
C ALA A 32 22.94 17.87 7.64
N VAL A 33 22.54 18.63 8.67
CA VAL A 33 21.85 18.08 9.85
C VAL A 33 20.50 17.46 9.48
N VAL A 34 19.71 18.13 8.64
CA VAL A 34 18.38 17.63 8.22
C VAL A 34 18.50 16.31 7.44
N LEU A 35 19.49 16.18 6.57
CA LEU A 35 19.69 14.95 5.77
C LEU A 35 20.13 13.75 6.63
N VAL A 36 20.86 13.99 7.73
CA VAL A 36 21.21 12.91 8.68
C VAL A 36 20.01 12.52 9.55
N ALA A 37 19.11 13.47 9.83
CA ALA A 37 17.96 13.23 10.70
C ALA A 37 16.77 12.53 10.00
N ILE A 38 16.67 12.60 8.67
CA ILE A 38 15.59 11.99 7.89
C ILE A 38 16.17 10.83 7.08
N ASP A 39 15.60 9.63 7.23
CA ASP A 39 15.81 8.54 6.28
C ASP A 39 14.82 8.71 5.10
N PRO A 40 15.25 9.27 3.95
CA PRO A 40 14.36 9.48 2.81
C PRO A 40 13.82 8.15 2.26
N GLY A 41 14.58 7.06 2.39
CA GLY A 41 14.15 5.73 1.96
C GLY A 41 12.95 5.26 2.77
N GLN A 42 12.98 5.44 4.09
CA GLN A 42 11.86 5.12 4.96
C GLN A 42 10.61 5.95 4.65
N ARG A 43 10.76 7.26 4.40
CA ARG A 43 9.62 8.14 4.06
C ARG A 43 8.94 7.76 2.75
N ILE A 44 9.73 7.37 1.75
CA ILE A 44 9.20 6.92 0.47
C ILE A 44 8.42 5.60 0.64
N LYS A 45 8.90 4.68 1.48
CA LYS A 45 8.18 3.43 1.82
C LYS A 45 6.85 3.71 2.51
N GLU A 46 6.85 4.62 3.49
CA GLU A 46 5.64 5.04 4.21
C GLU A 46 4.59 5.65 3.27
N ALA A 47 5.02 6.46 2.30
CA ALA A 47 4.14 7.04 1.30
C ALA A 47 3.49 5.97 0.40
N ARG A 48 4.27 4.97 -0.06
CA ARG A 48 3.73 3.85 -0.84
C ARG A 48 2.81 2.97 0.00
N ASP A 49 3.16 2.68 1.25
CA ASP A 49 2.30 1.91 2.15
C ASP A 49 0.98 2.63 2.42
N ALA A 50 0.97 3.96 2.53
CA ALA A 50 -0.26 4.74 2.62
C ALA A 50 -1.12 4.59 1.36
N GLN A 51 -0.50 4.67 0.18
CA GLN A 51 -1.18 4.42 -1.10
C GLN A 51 -1.77 3.00 -1.15
N ARG A 52 -1.01 1.96 -0.82
CA ARG A 52 -1.50 0.56 -0.79
C ARG A 52 -2.74 0.40 0.09
N LYS A 53 -2.75 1.01 1.28
CA LYS A 53 -3.90 0.94 2.18
C LYS A 53 -5.15 1.59 1.59
N GLN A 54 -4.99 2.73 0.92
CA GLN A 54 -6.07 3.41 0.21
C GLN A 54 -6.57 2.59 -0.98
N ASP A 55 -5.65 2.00 -1.75
CA ASP A 55 -5.95 1.17 -2.91
C ASP A 55 -6.74 -0.07 -2.49
N LEU A 56 -6.33 -0.75 -1.43
CA LEU A 56 -7.08 -1.89 -0.88
C LEU A 56 -8.48 -1.51 -0.41
N GLY A 57 -8.66 -0.34 0.22
CA GLY A 57 -9.99 0.16 0.58
C GLY A 57 -10.87 0.41 -0.65
N THR A 58 -10.28 0.96 -1.71
CA THR A 58 -10.96 1.21 -2.99
C THR A 58 -11.38 -0.10 -3.65
N ILE A 59 -10.49 -1.09 -3.69
CA ILE A 59 -10.77 -2.42 -4.25
C ILE A 59 -11.85 -3.11 -3.43
N ALA A 60 -11.77 -3.09 -2.09
CA ALA A 60 -12.79 -3.68 -1.23
C ALA A 60 -14.18 -3.07 -1.49
N GLN A 61 -14.28 -1.74 -1.60
CA GLN A 61 -15.53 -1.08 -1.95
C GLN A 61 -16.07 -1.50 -3.32
N ALA A 62 -15.17 -1.70 -4.30
CA ALA A 62 -15.55 -2.19 -5.62
C ALA A 62 -16.08 -3.64 -5.56
N VAL A 63 -15.45 -4.52 -4.77
CA VAL A 63 -15.92 -5.89 -4.54
C VAL A 63 -17.30 -5.90 -3.89
N GLU A 64 -17.54 -5.08 -2.86
CA GLU A 64 -18.85 -4.96 -2.20
C GLU A 64 -19.94 -4.43 -3.14
N THR A 65 -19.59 -3.46 -3.99
CA THR A 65 -20.50 -2.93 -5.00
C THR A 65 -20.84 -4.01 -6.03
N TYR A 66 -19.84 -4.75 -6.51
CA TYR A 66 -20.04 -5.88 -7.41
C TYR A 66 -20.96 -6.94 -6.79
N PHE A 67 -20.70 -7.34 -5.54
CA PHE A 67 -21.52 -8.30 -4.80
C PHE A 67 -22.99 -7.89 -4.74
N THR A 68 -23.25 -6.59 -4.53
CA THR A 68 -24.60 -6.04 -4.52
C THR A 68 -25.26 -6.12 -5.90
N LEU A 69 -24.54 -5.76 -6.98
CA LEU A 69 -25.08 -5.75 -8.35
C LEU A 69 -25.35 -7.15 -8.90
N THR A 70 -24.50 -8.12 -8.55
CA THR A 70 -24.60 -9.51 -9.03
C THR A 70 -25.48 -10.40 -8.15
N LYS A 71 -26.19 -9.80 -7.17
CA LYS A 71 -27.10 -10.50 -6.24
C LYS A 71 -26.39 -11.58 -5.42
N GLY A 72 -25.21 -11.25 -4.90
CA GLY A 72 -24.48 -12.08 -3.95
C GLY A 72 -23.34 -12.92 -4.54
N SER A 73 -22.90 -12.62 -5.76
CA SER A 73 -21.71 -13.25 -6.34
C SER A 73 -20.48 -12.38 -6.13
N LEU A 74 -19.39 -12.99 -5.69
CA LEU A 74 -18.09 -12.32 -5.63
C LEU A 74 -17.45 -12.26 -7.02
N PRO A 75 -16.60 -11.26 -7.32
CA PRO A 75 -15.75 -11.31 -8.50
C PRO A 75 -14.89 -12.56 -8.45
N ARG A 76 -14.85 -13.30 -9.55
CA ARG A 76 -14.08 -14.53 -9.61
C ARG A 76 -12.62 -14.22 -9.95
N GLY A 77 -11.71 -14.80 -9.17
CA GLY A 77 -10.28 -14.74 -9.49
C GLY A 77 -9.94 -15.59 -10.72
N THR A 78 -8.95 -15.15 -11.49
CA THR A 78 -8.56 -15.84 -12.73
C THR A 78 -7.70 -17.10 -12.52
N ASN A 79 -7.12 -17.28 -11.34
CA ASN A 79 -6.29 -18.44 -11.01
C ASN A 79 -7.09 -19.46 -10.18
N GLY A 80 -7.08 -20.72 -10.62
CA GLY A 80 -7.82 -21.83 -9.98
C GLY A 80 -8.68 -22.62 -10.98
N PRO A 81 -9.67 -23.41 -10.52
CA PRO A 81 -10.03 -23.64 -9.11
C PRO A 81 -8.94 -24.38 -8.33
N TYR A 82 -8.78 -24.01 -7.07
CA TYR A 82 -8.03 -24.80 -6.09
C TYR A 82 -9.02 -25.52 -5.18
N VAL A 83 -9.03 -26.85 -5.23
CA VAL A 83 -9.97 -27.70 -4.48
C VAL A 83 -9.37 -28.04 -3.11
N ILE A 84 -10.12 -27.75 -2.05
CA ILE A 84 -9.76 -28.04 -0.65
C ILE A 84 -10.93 -28.67 0.09
N SER A 85 -10.69 -29.14 1.32
CA SER A 85 -11.80 -29.58 2.18
C SER A 85 -12.76 -28.41 2.41
N GLY A 86 -14.02 -28.58 2.01
CA GLY A 86 -15.08 -27.57 2.14
C GLY A 86 -15.51 -26.91 0.83
N GLY A 87 -14.68 -26.91 -0.22
CA GLY A 87 -15.03 -26.35 -1.52
C GLY A 87 -13.85 -25.94 -2.39
N SER A 88 -14.10 -25.02 -3.32
CA SER A 88 -13.08 -24.48 -4.23
C SER A 88 -12.90 -22.99 -4.01
N TYR A 89 -11.67 -22.53 -4.10
CA TYR A 89 -11.34 -21.10 -4.10
C TYR A 89 -10.61 -20.71 -5.38
N TYR A 90 -10.66 -19.41 -5.67
CA TYR A 90 -9.92 -18.77 -6.75
C TYR A 90 -9.05 -17.67 -6.17
N THR A 91 -7.97 -17.35 -6.89
CA THR A 91 -7.06 -16.27 -6.52
C THR A 91 -6.82 -15.34 -7.69
N ASP A 92 -6.47 -14.10 -7.39
CA ASP A 92 -6.06 -13.13 -8.39
C ASP A 92 -4.93 -12.26 -7.88
N TYR A 93 -4.08 -11.81 -8.81
CA TYR A 93 -2.86 -11.05 -8.48
C TYR A 93 -2.78 -9.76 -9.28
N SER A 94 -2.50 -8.64 -8.63
CA SER A 94 -2.52 -7.33 -9.30
C SER A 94 -1.57 -7.20 -10.48
N PHE A 95 -0.44 -7.90 -10.48
CA PHE A 95 0.49 -7.85 -11.61
C PHE A 95 -0.03 -8.55 -12.89
N GLN A 96 -1.20 -9.22 -12.84
CA GLN A 96 -1.84 -9.83 -14.01
C GLN A 96 -2.81 -8.84 -14.67
N ASP A 97 -2.82 -8.80 -16.00
CA ASP A 97 -3.71 -7.92 -16.77
C ASP A 97 -5.21 -8.21 -16.52
N SER A 98 -5.52 -9.42 -16.06
CA SER A 98 -6.88 -9.87 -15.76
C SER A 98 -7.30 -9.66 -14.30
N PHE A 99 -6.51 -8.93 -13.50
CA PHE A 99 -6.79 -8.73 -12.09
C PHE A 99 -8.17 -8.11 -11.85
N LEU A 100 -9.08 -8.89 -11.28
CA LEU A 100 -10.46 -8.50 -10.97
C LEU A 100 -11.18 -7.88 -12.18
N ASP A 101 -10.94 -8.40 -13.37
CA ASP A 101 -11.52 -7.92 -14.63
C ASP A 101 -13.07 -7.95 -14.65
N GLU A 102 -13.69 -8.84 -13.87
CA GLU A 102 -15.14 -8.87 -13.67
C GLU A 102 -15.69 -7.56 -13.08
N ILE A 103 -14.93 -6.87 -12.21
CA ILE A 103 -15.31 -5.56 -11.67
C ILE A 103 -15.41 -4.53 -12.81
N ILE A 104 -14.48 -4.59 -13.76
CA ILE A 104 -14.45 -3.72 -14.93
C ILE A 104 -15.58 -4.10 -15.89
N SER A 105 -15.81 -5.40 -16.12
CA SER A 105 -16.84 -5.89 -17.03
C SER A 105 -18.26 -5.50 -16.60
N GLN A 106 -18.51 -5.44 -15.28
CA GLN A 106 -19.76 -4.96 -14.70
C GLN A 106 -19.82 -3.43 -14.55
N SER A 107 -18.86 -2.69 -15.10
CA SER A 107 -18.78 -1.22 -15.00
C SER A 107 -18.76 -0.68 -13.57
N VAL A 108 -18.29 -1.49 -12.61
CA VAL A 108 -18.16 -1.07 -11.19
C VAL A 108 -16.97 -0.13 -11.03
N ALA A 109 -15.87 -0.41 -11.72
CA ALA A 109 -14.70 0.45 -11.78
C ALA A 109 -14.18 0.56 -13.22
N LYS A 110 -13.59 1.71 -13.56
CA LYS A 110 -12.93 1.88 -14.86
C LYS A 110 -11.56 1.19 -14.90
N VAL A 111 -10.85 1.22 -13.78
CA VAL A 111 -9.52 0.63 -13.57
C VAL A 111 -9.47 0.15 -12.11
N VAL A 112 -8.91 -1.03 -11.89
CA VAL A 112 -8.61 -1.54 -10.56
C VAL A 112 -7.19 -1.09 -10.19
N PRO A 113 -6.93 -0.57 -8.98
CA PRO A 113 -5.59 -0.18 -8.55
C PRO A 113 -4.58 -1.34 -8.55
N HIS A 114 -3.31 -0.97 -8.77
CA HIS A 114 -2.15 -1.84 -8.90
C HIS A 114 -1.04 -1.37 -7.95
N ASP A 115 -0.15 -2.26 -7.51
CA ASP A 115 0.92 -1.86 -6.57
C ASP A 115 1.91 -0.90 -7.25
N PRO A 116 2.36 0.18 -6.58
CA PRO A 116 3.29 1.13 -7.19
C PRO A 116 4.64 0.54 -7.64
N LEU A 117 5.03 -0.63 -7.13
CA LEU A 117 6.30 -1.28 -7.46
C LEU A 117 6.15 -2.49 -8.36
N GLU A 118 4.93 -2.86 -8.74
CA GLU A 118 4.74 -4.02 -9.62
C GLU A 118 5.24 -3.75 -11.03
N LYS A 119 5.65 -4.82 -11.72
CA LYS A 119 6.20 -4.78 -13.07
C LYS A 119 5.61 -5.91 -13.91
N THR A 120 5.53 -5.66 -15.22
CA THR A 120 5.18 -6.71 -16.19
C THR A 120 6.14 -7.89 -16.06
N GLY A 121 5.59 -9.09 -15.86
CA GLY A 121 6.37 -10.31 -15.67
C GLY A 121 6.78 -10.59 -14.22
N ASP A 122 6.27 -9.81 -13.25
CA ASP A 122 6.36 -10.20 -11.85
C ASP A 122 5.77 -11.59 -11.63
N ALA A 123 6.43 -12.34 -10.75
CA ALA A 123 6.03 -13.70 -10.41
C ALA A 123 5.47 -13.73 -8.99
N VAL A 124 4.51 -14.63 -8.77
CA VAL A 124 4.06 -14.98 -7.43
C VAL A 124 5.28 -15.34 -6.59
N ASN A 125 5.42 -14.70 -5.42
CA ASN A 125 6.54 -14.88 -4.50
C ASN A 125 7.92 -14.39 -5.02
N GLY A 126 7.97 -13.57 -6.07
CA GLY A 126 9.18 -13.00 -6.68
C GLY A 126 9.88 -11.90 -5.86
N GLY A 127 9.29 -11.47 -4.74
CA GLY A 127 9.89 -10.48 -3.84
C GLY A 127 9.55 -9.03 -4.11
N ASN A 128 8.69 -8.75 -5.10
CA ASN A 128 8.05 -7.44 -5.25
C ASN A 128 6.70 -7.46 -4.52
N PRO A 129 6.24 -6.32 -3.96
CA PRO A 129 4.90 -6.20 -3.40
C PRO A 129 3.86 -6.14 -4.54
N TYR A 130 2.72 -6.77 -4.29
CA TYR A 130 1.54 -6.80 -5.17
C TYR A 130 0.29 -7.01 -4.31
N TYR A 131 -0.89 -6.79 -4.88
CA TYR A 131 -2.17 -7.05 -4.24
C TYR A 131 -2.64 -8.46 -4.57
N ILE A 132 -3.26 -9.10 -3.59
CA ILE A 132 -3.75 -10.48 -3.71
C ILE A 132 -5.19 -10.53 -3.27
N TYR A 133 -6.03 -11.10 -4.12
CA TYR A 133 -7.43 -11.37 -3.85
C TYR A 133 -7.67 -12.87 -3.79
N TYR A 134 -8.45 -13.30 -2.79
CA TYR A 134 -8.92 -14.67 -2.60
C TYR A 134 -10.44 -14.68 -2.53
N GLU A 135 -11.07 -15.45 -3.40
CA GLU A 135 -12.50 -15.75 -3.35
C GLU A 135 -12.76 -16.97 -2.46
N ASN A 136 -13.86 -16.99 -1.72
CA ASN A 136 -14.27 -18.08 -0.83
C ASN A 136 -13.24 -18.45 0.25
N MET A 137 -12.47 -17.48 0.70
CA MET A 137 -11.51 -17.64 1.78
C MET A 137 -11.75 -16.62 2.89
N ARG A 138 -11.40 -17.02 4.11
CA ARG A 138 -11.34 -16.14 5.27
C ARG A 138 -10.07 -16.41 6.08
N VAL A 139 -9.70 -15.46 6.92
CA VAL A 139 -8.70 -15.69 7.97
C VAL A 139 -9.25 -16.73 8.94
N LYS A 140 -8.43 -17.75 9.26
CA LYS A 140 -8.79 -18.76 10.26
C LYS A 140 -9.15 -18.11 11.60
N PRO A 141 -10.30 -18.45 12.21
CA PRO A 141 -10.62 -18.01 13.56
C PRO A 141 -9.61 -18.61 14.56
N SER A 142 -9.02 -17.76 15.40
CA SER A 142 -8.14 -18.02 16.56
C SER A 142 -7.61 -19.46 16.76
N GLY A 143 -6.32 -19.66 16.45
CA GLY A 143 -5.55 -20.89 16.73
C GLY A 143 -5.00 -21.62 15.51
N GLY A 144 -5.21 -21.08 14.31
CA GLY A 144 -4.66 -21.62 13.07
C GLY A 144 -4.12 -20.51 12.19
N VAL A 145 -2.95 -20.73 11.59
CA VAL A 145 -2.37 -19.75 10.69
C VAL A 145 -2.79 -20.00 9.24
N GLY A 146 -3.00 -18.92 8.50
CA GLY A 146 -3.38 -18.95 7.09
C GLY A 146 -4.86 -18.70 6.87
N LEU A 147 -5.27 -18.92 5.63
CA LEU A 147 -6.65 -18.81 5.20
C LEU A 147 -7.33 -20.18 5.28
N GLU A 148 -8.63 -20.19 5.48
CA GLU A 148 -9.49 -21.36 5.35
C GLU A 148 -10.66 -21.08 4.42
N TYR A 149 -11.26 -22.15 3.90
CA TYR A 149 -12.44 -22.04 3.07
C TYR A 149 -13.60 -21.43 3.85
N ALA A 150 -14.23 -20.42 3.25
CA ALA A 150 -15.51 -19.90 3.69
C ALA A 150 -16.27 -19.36 2.48
N ALA A 151 -17.29 -20.11 2.04
CA ALA A 151 -18.12 -19.72 0.91
C ALA A 151 -18.71 -18.31 1.12
N GLY A 152 -18.62 -17.46 0.10
CA GLY A 152 -19.12 -16.09 0.14
C GLY A 152 -18.26 -15.10 0.93
N SER A 153 -17.11 -15.53 1.46
CA SER A 153 -16.10 -14.62 1.99
C SER A 153 -15.04 -14.31 0.94
N TYR A 154 -14.44 -13.13 1.02
CA TYR A 154 -13.20 -12.84 0.31
C TYR A 154 -12.15 -12.29 1.25
N VAL A 155 -10.90 -12.45 0.86
CA VAL A 155 -9.74 -11.85 1.51
C VAL A 155 -8.95 -11.08 0.46
N LEU A 156 -8.59 -9.86 0.81
CA LEU A 156 -7.77 -8.97 0.00
C LEU A 156 -6.62 -8.48 0.87
N TYR A 157 -5.37 -8.60 0.39
CA TYR A 157 -4.25 -8.03 1.13
C TYR A 157 -3.12 -7.53 0.23
N ALA A 158 -2.28 -6.69 0.83
CA ALA A 158 -1.07 -6.14 0.26
C ALA A 158 0.10 -6.34 1.22
N HIS A 159 1.28 -6.44 0.64
CA HIS A 159 2.54 -6.45 1.38
C HIS A 159 2.96 -5.00 1.68
N LEU A 160 3.18 -4.70 2.96
CA LEU A 160 3.74 -3.41 3.40
C LEU A 160 5.27 -3.49 3.45
N GLU A 161 5.92 -2.40 3.03
CA GLU A 161 7.38 -2.26 3.08
C GLU A 161 7.87 -1.89 4.48
N ASN A 162 7.07 -1.12 5.23
CA ASN A 162 7.38 -0.73 6.60
C ASN A 162 6.89 -1.78 7.60
N ARG A 163 7.83 -2.58 8.15
CA ARG A 163 7.50 -3.62 9.14
C ARG A 163 7.16 -3.08 10.54
N SER A 164 7.48 -1.82 10.79
CA SER A 164 7.19 -1.14 12.06
C SER A 164 5.84 -0.42 12.04
N ASP A 165 5.09 -0.51 10.94
CA ASP A 165 3.77 0.08 10.83
C ASP A 165 2.81 -0.53 11.88
N ALA A 166 2.06 0.32 12.60
CA ALA A 166 1.12 -0.13 13.61
C ALA A 166 -0.04 -0.96 13.01
N ALA A 167 -0.30 -0.81 11.72
CA ALA A 167 -1.28 -1.59 10.99
C ALA A 167 -0.72 -2.92 10.45
N CYS A 168 0.59 -3.19 10.62
CA CYS A 168 1.19 -4.43 10.18
C CYS A 168 0.61 -5.61 10.95
N LEU A 169 -0.06 -6.50 10.22
CA LEU A 169 -0.32 -7.85 10.67
C LEU A 169 0.96 -8.68 10.45
N LYS A 170 1.60 -9.04 11.56
CA LYS A 170 2.76 -9.93 11.56
C LYS A 170 2.23 -11.36 11.59
N ALA A 171 2.53 -12.16 10.58
CA ALA A 171 2.57 -13.60 10.81
C ALA A 171 3.72 -13.83 11.80
N THR A 172 3.46 -14.33 13.01
CA THR A 172 4.53 -14.85 13.88
C THR A 172 5.28 -15.93 13.11
N ASP A 173 6.47 -15.59 12.63
CA ASP A 173 7.55 -16.45 12.13
C ASP A 173 7.15 -17.85 11.63
N GLY A 174 6.26 -17.98 10.63
CA GLY A 174 6.06 -19.31 10.06
C GLY A 174 4.97 -19.60 9.05
N VAL A 175 3.96 -18.75 8.79
CA VAL A 175 2.86 -19.20 7.92
C VAL A 175 2.21 -18.05 7.13
N THR A 176 2.80 -17.72 5.99
CA THR A 176 2.00 -17.91 4.77
C THR A 176 2.10 -19.39 4.43
N THR A 177 1.10 -19.95 3.76
CA THR A 177 1.18 -21.30 3.16
C THR A 177 2.35 -21.45 2.16
N TYR A 178 3.20 -20.44 1.99
CA TYR A 178 4.47 -20.46 1.29
C TYR A 178 5.63 -20.07 2.22
N ALA A 179 6.00 -21.06 3.03
CA ALA A 179 7.31 -21.39 3.57
C ALA A 179 8.24 -20.27 4.11
N PRO A 180 8.78 -20.43 5.34
CA PRO A 180 9.99 -19.74 5.81
C PRO A 180 11.27 -20.00 4.97
N SER A 181 11.17 -20.70 3.82
CA SER A 181 12.27 -20.94 2.88
C SER A 181 12.38 -19.90 1.77
N ASN A 182 11.40 -18.99 1.59
CA ASN A 182 11.53 -17.89 0.65
C ASN A 182 11.97 -16.59 1.37
N PRO A 183 13.28 -16.26 1.35
CA PRO A 183 13.81 -15.07 2.02
C PRO A 183 13.24 -13.76 1.46
N ASN A 184 12.60 -13.80 0.30
CA ASN A 184 11.94 -12.64 -0.27
C ASN A 184 10.59 -12.36 0.41
N MET A 185 9.87 -13.39 0.89
CA MET A 185 8.57 -13.22 1.55
C MET A 185 8.68 -12.90 3.05
N ALA A 186 9.77 -13.32 3.70
CA ALA A 186 10.06 -13.04 5.12
C ALA A 186 10.27 -11.54 5.43
N LYS A 187 10.30 -10.69 4.41
CA LYS A 187 10.50 -9.25 4.51
C LYS A 187 9.20 -8.46 4.66
N PHE A 188 8.04 -9.07 4.48
CA PHE A 188 6.79 -8.35 4.35
C PHE A 188 5.85 -8.46 5.56
N CYS A 189 5.18 -7.36 5.82
CA CYS A 189 4.02 -7.24 6.70
C CYS A 189 2.74 -7.24 5.86
N TYR A 190 1.60 -7.61 6.42
CA TYR A 190 0.34 -7.61 5.67
C TYR A 190 -0.61 -6.52 6.17
N TYR A 191 -1.29 -5.88 5.22
CA TYR A 191 -2.53 -5.15 5.46
C TYR A 191 -3.66 -5.92 4.79
N LEU A 192 -4.66 -6.34 5.56
CA LEU A 192 -5.67 -7.30 5.12
C LEU A 192 -7.08 -6.77 5.36
N ILE A 193 -7.94 -6.98 4.36
CA ILE A 193 -9.39 -6.76 4.40
C ILE A 193 -10.05 -8.11 4.16
N GLN A 194 -11.05 -8.44 4.98
CA GLN A 194 -11.91 -9.59 4.81
C GLN A 194 -13.35 -9.12 4.70
N SER A 195 -14.02 -9.44 3.60
CA SER A 195 -15.46 -9.15 3.43
C SER A 195 -15.82 -7.69 3.79
N GLY A 196 -15.09 -6.74 3.20
CA GLY A 196 -15.26 -5.30 3.42
C GLY A 196 -14.58 -4.74 4.68
N GLU A 197 -14.21 -5.58 5.64
CA GLU A 197 -13.72 -5.12 6.94
C GLU A 197 -12.21 -5.31 7.12
N ARG A 198 -11.55 -4.29 7.68
CA ARG A 198 -10.12 -4.39 8.01
C ARG A 198 -9.90 -5.40 9.14
N VAL A 199 -9.01 -6.34 8.90
CA VAL A 199 -8.56 -7.27 9.93
C VAL A 199 -7.50 -6.60 10.80
N LEU A 200 -7.75 -6.57 12.11
CA LEU A 200 -6.87 -5.91 13.08
C LEU A 200 -5.93 -6.88 13.80
N GLN A 201 -6.21 -8.18 13.73
CA GLN A 201 -5.42 -9.21 14.37
C GLN A 201 -5.30 -10.42 13.45
N TRP A 202 -4.06 -10.81 13.19
CA TRP A 202 -3.70 -12.09 12.59
C TRP A 202 -2.94 -12.84 13.68
N ASN A 203 -3.68 -13.57 14.50
CA ASN A 203 -3.13 -14.22 15.68
C ASN A 203 -2.80 -15.68 15.33
N PRO A 204 -1.55 -16.15 15.53
CA PRO A 204 -1.24 -17.58 15.52
C PRO A 204 -2.17 -18.39 16.42
#